data_AF-A0A1C7HQ35-F1
#
_entry.id   AF-A0A1C7HQ35-F1
#
_cell.length_a   1.000
_cell.length_b   1.000
_cell.length_c   1.000
_cell.angle_alpha   90.00
_cell.angle_beta   90.00
_cell.angle_gamma   90.00
#
_symmetry.space_group_name_H-M   'P 1'
#
loop_
_entity.id
_entity.type
_entity.pdbx_description
1 polymer ?
#
loop_
_entity_poly.entity_id
_entity_poly.type
_entity_poly.pdbx_seq_one_letter_code
_entity_poly.pdbx_strand_id
1 'polypeptide(L)'
;MYFPYLRGRQFELIAIREMIEKNLINDKVIPIIEPVKASSTFLKTIEVSKEHDKALAIIVNPKVGNFIKEISNLKNEKIKEKYYDLLDFSDRIIHTRIIDMKFQETIEFINANYNSKMAICLNNDDIAIFEKYFKGNDFLYNIIPDKTEFRRRIRENRVMIEDHFIKSERNVDYLDKDDFFSRDHLYYKEDGYLGFSDYSIIGNEYSETGFAPYAVAIHIIYFDEEKSLRVRHFVSDSNDDISDIAGKFKEAMYKLVKWNKTAKLDTYGIRKLEEFYSLESYPGLGTVKKLSIMHHLELMNSFLDGVEI
;
A
#
# COMPACT_ATOMS: atom_id res chain seq x y z
N MET A 1 10.41 -3.28 -10.18
CA MET A 1 9.09 -2.63 -10.04
C MET A 1 8.65 -2.77 -8.60
N TYR A 2 7.80 -1.85 -8.12
CA TYR A 2 7.27 -1.85 -6.77
C TYR A 2 5.74 -1.92 -6.80
N PHE A 3 5.17 -2.76 -5.95
CA PHE A 3 3.74 -3.04 -5.90
C PHE A 3 3.19 -2.79 -4.49
N PRO A 4 3.00 -1.54 -4.04
CA PRO A 4 2.52 -1.27 -2.69
C PRO A 4 1.11 -1.84 -2.49
N TYR A 5 0.95 -2.70 -1.48
CA TYR A 5 -0.33 -3.29 -1.12
C TYR A 5 -1.08 -2.39 -0.13
N LEU A 6 -2.26 -1.94 -0.50
CA LEU A 6 -3.12 -1.07 0.32
C LEU A 6 -4.51 -1.68 0.53
N ARG A 7 -5.10 -1.48 1.72
CA ARG A 7 -6.43 -1.98 2.10
C ARG A 7 -7.56 -1.07 1.63
N GLY A 8 -7.34 -0.26 0.60
CA GLY A 8 -8.36 0.60 0.00
C GLY A 8 -9.10 1.49 1.00
N ARG A 9 -8.46 1.89 2.12
CA ARG A 9 -9.07 2.83 3.08
C ARG A 9 -9.09 4.23 2.50
N GLN A 10 -9.98 5.08 2.99
CA GLN A 10 -10.17 6.43 2.47
C GLN A 10 -8.86 7.21 2.27
N PHE A 11 -8.01 7.30 3.30
CA PHE A 11 -6.74 8.05 3.20
C PHE A 11 -5.66 7.34 2.37
N GLU A 12 -5.70 6.01 2.25
CA GLU A 12 -4.83 5.25 1.35
C GLU A 12 -5.21 5.50 -0.11
N LEU A 13 -6.52 5.48 -0.41
CA LEU A 13 -7.05 5.80 -1.73
C LEU A 13 -6.77 7.26 -2.13
N ILE A 14 -6.95 8.21 -1.21
CA ILE A 14 -6.62 9.62 -1.46
C ILE A 14 -5.12 9.78 -1.73
N ALA A 15 -4.26 9.07 -0.99
CA ALA A 15 -2.81 9.09 -1.26
C ALA A 15 -2.53 8.66 -2.70
N ILE A 16 -3.05 7.51 -3.14
CA ILE A 16 -2.84 7.03 -4.52
C ILE A 16 -3.35 8.02 -5.56
N ARG A 17 -4.55 8.58 -5.38
CA ARG A 17 -5.08 9.58 -6.31
C ARG A 17 -4.19 10.81 -6.42
N GLU A 18 -3.80 11.40 -5.29
CA GLU A 18 -2.95 12.60 -5.32
C GLU A 18 -1.58 12.30 -5.94
N MET A 19 -1.03 11.11 -5.72
CA MET A 19 0.23 10.68 -6.33
C MET A 19 0.10 10.56 -7.85
N ILE A 20 -1.02 10.03 -8.35
CA ILE A 20 -1.32 9.94 -9.80
C ILE A 20 -1.57 11.32 -10.39
N GLU A 21 -2.46 12.12 -9.81
CA GLU A 21 -2.86 13.45 -10.29
C GLU A 21 -1.65 14.41 -10.36
N LYS A 22 -0.71 14.27 -9.42
CA LYS A 22 0.51 15.08 -9.37
C LYS A 22 1.69 14.46 -10.12
N ASN A 23 1.50 13.30 -10.74
CA ASN A 23 2.55 12.55 -11.44
C ASN A 23 3.79 12.29 -10.56
N LEU A 24 3.58 11.96 -9.28
CA LEU A 24 4.63 11.63 -8.31
C LEU A 24 5.05 10.16 -8.37
N ILE A 25 4.29 9.33 -9.09
CA ILE A 25 4.62 7.94 -9.38
C ILE A 25 4.47 7.64 -10.87
N ASN A 26 5.36 6.80 -11.38
CA ASN A 26 5.33 6.32 -12.75
C ASN A 26 4.99 4.83 -12.83
N ASP A 27 5.13 4.25 -14.02
CA ASP A 27 4.72 2.88 -14.34
C ASP A 27 5.56 1.80 -13.61
N LYS A 28 6.62 2.18 -12.90
CA LYS A 28 7.40 1.29 -12.03
C LYS A 28 6.73 1.05 -10.68
N VAL A 29 5.76 1.88 -10.29
CA VAL A 29 4.96 1.72 -9.07
C VAL A 29 3.53 1.38 -9.46
N ILE A 30 3.10 0.14 -9.18
CA ILE A 30 1.74 -0.32 -9.47
C ILE A 30 1.05 -0.67 -8.15
N PRO A 31 0.24 0.24 -7.59
CA PRO A 31 -0.50 -0.03 -6.36
C PRO A 31 -1.45 -1.22 -6.51
N ILE A 32 -1.42 -2.11 -5.52
CA ILE A 32 -2.39 -3.20 -5.33
C ILE A 32 -3.42 -2.71 -4.31
N ILE A 33 -4.68 -2.62 -4.72
CA ILE A 33 -5.77 -2.13 -3.89
C ILE A 33 -6.71 -3.28 -3.55
N GLU A 34 -6.80 -3.59 -2.26
CA GLU A 34 -7.85 -4.44 -1.71
C GLU A 34 -8.99 -3.58 -1.19
N PRO A 35 -10.13 -3.49 -1.90
CA PRO A 35 -11.22 -2.63 -1.49
C PRO A 35 -11.92 -3.17 -0.24
N VAL A 36 -12.02 -2.34 0.80
CA VAL A 36 -12.69 -2.69 2.06
C VAL A 36 -14.13 -2.19 2.16
N LYS A 37 -14.50 -1.19 1.35
CA LYS A 37 -15.85 -0.59 1.28
C LYS A 37 -16.18 -0.17 -0.14
N ALA A 38 -17.44 -0.37 -0.55
CA ALA A 38 -17.97 0.10 -1.81
C ALA A 38 -18.28 1.60 -1.70
N SER A 39 -17.26 2.43 -1.93
CA SER A 39 -17.31 3.88 -1.70
C SER A 39 -17.08 4.67 -2.99
N SER A 40 -17.63 5.89 -3.05
CA SER A 40 -17.34 6.85 -4.12
C SER A 40 -15.84 7.18 -4.20
N THR A 41 -15.14 7.22 -3.06
CA THR A 41 -13.68 7.42 -2.99
C THR A 41 -12.93 6.33 -3.75
N PHE A 42 -13.34 5.06 -3.61
CA PHE A 42 -12.75 3.94 -4.33
C PHE A 42 -12.99 4.06 -5.83
N LEU A 43 -14.24 4.29 -6.26
CA LEU A 43 -14.56 4.48 -7.67
C LEU A 43 -13.77 5.64 -8.29
N LYS A 44 -13.68 6.79 -7.60
CA LYS A 44 -12.89 7.93 -8.09
C LYS A 44 -11.40 7.62 -8.20
N THR A 45 -10.89 6.67 -7.41
CA THR A 45 -9.48 6.24 -7.52
C THR A 45 -9.24 5.48 -8.81
N ILE A 46 -10.16 4.59 -9.19
CA ILE A 46 -10.09 3.88 -10.47
C ILE A 46 -10.26 4.86 -11.63
N GLU A 47 -11.20 5.81 -11.53
CA GLU A 47 -11.39 6.87 -12.54
C GLU A 47 -10.13 7.70 -12.75
N VAL A 48 -9.49 8.20 -11.69
CA VAL A 48 -8.25 8.98 -11.79
C VAL A 48 -7.15 8.17 -12.45
N SER A 49 -7.03 6.88 -12.10
CA SER A 49 -6.06 5.99 -12.75
C SER A 49 -6.29 5.90 -14.26
N LYS A 50 -7.55 5.78 -14.67
CA LYS A 50 -7.95 5.74 -16.08
C LYS A 50 -7.68 7.07 -16.78
N GLU A 51 -8.07 8.18 -16.17
CA GLU A 51 -7.89 9.55 -16.69
C GLU A 51 -6.40 9.86 -16.96
N HIS A 52 -5.50 9.28 -16.17
CA HIS A 52 -4.04 9.50 -16.25
C HIS A 52 -3.25 8.32 -16.88
N ASP A 53 -3.95 7.32 -17.45
CA ASP A 53 -3.33 6.13 -18.06
C ASP A 53 -2.34 5.41 -17.14
N LYS A 54 -2.65 5.35 -15.83
CA LYS A 54 -1.86 4.67 -14.80
C LYS A 54 -2.41 3.29 -14.50
N ALA A 55 -1.50 2.35 -14.24
CA ALA A 55 -1.86 0.99 -13.88
C ALA A 55 -2.25 0.86 -12.41
N LEU A 56 -3.32 0.11 -12.14
CA LEU A 56 -3.72 -0.31 -10.79
C LEU A 56 -4.07 -1.80 -10.79
N ALA A 57 -3.59 -2.51 -9.78
CA ALA A 57 -4.04 -3.86 -9.49
C ALA A 57 -5.23 -3.78 -8.53
N ILE A 58 -6.41 -4.23 -8.98
CA ILE A 58 -7.63 -4.21 -8.16
C ILE A 58 -7.96 -5.64 -7.75
N ILE A 59 -7.99 -5.89 -6.44
CA ILE A 59 -8.37 -7.19 -5.91
C ILE A 59 -9.89 -7.35 -6.01
N VAL A 60 -10.33 -8.30 -6.82
CA VAL A 60 -11.76 -8.54 -7.09
C VAL A 60 -12.43 -9.44 -6.05
N ASN A 61 -11.64 -10.10 -5.20
CA ASN A 61 -12.12 -10.95 -4.10
C ASN A 61 -11.48 -10.57 -2.75
N PRO A 62 -11.66 -9.32 -2.27
CA PRO A 62 -11.06 -8.86 -1.02
C PRO A 62 -11.42 -9.79 0.14
N LYS A 63 -10.45 -10.02 1.01
CA LYS A 63 -10.51 -10.90 2.18
C LYS A 63 -10.86 -10.18 3.47
N VAL A 64 -10.81 -8.86 3.46
CA VAL A 64 -11.12 -8.02 4.62
C VAL A 64 -12.09 -6.89 4.27
N GLY A 65 -12.76 -6.38 5.30
CA GLY A 65 -13.79 -5.35 5.17
C GLY A 65 -15.13 -5.90 4.67
N ASN A 66 -16.00 -5.01 4.22
CA ASN A 66 -17.39 -5.30 3.87
C ASN A 66 -17.70 -5.10 2.38
N PHE A 67 -16.68 -4.87 1.54
CA PHE A 67 -16.87 -4.53 0.12
C PHE A 67 -17.81 -5.49 -0.62
N ILE A 68 -17.57 -6.80 -0.54
CA ILE A 68 -18.40 -7.79 -1.25
C ILE A 68 -19.86 -7.74 -0.79
N LYS A 69 -20.09 -7.61 0.53
CA LYS A 69 -21.44 -7.46 1.08
C LYS A 69 -22.11 -6.17 0.63
N GLU A 70 -21.35 -5.07 0.56
CA GLU A 70 -21.86 -3.77 0.13
C GLU A 70 -22.14 -3.73 -1.37
N ILE A 71 -21.28 -4.28 -2.22
CA ILE A 71 -21.45 -4.27 -3.68
C ILE A 71 -22.59 -5.17 -4.15
N SER A 72 -22.89 -6.25 -3.40
CA SER A 72 -24.05 -7.12 -3.66
C SER A 72 -25.38 -6.55 -3.14
N ASN A 73 -25.37 -5.43 -2.42
CA ASN A 73 -26.58 -4.83 -1.87
C ASN A 73 -27.31 -3.99 -2.93
N LEU A 74 -28.62 -4.21 -3.10
CA LEU A 74 -29.47 -3.45 -4.04
C LEU A 74 -29.43 -1.94 -3.83
N LYS A 75 -29.19 -1.47 -2.59
CA LYS A 75 -29.03 -0.03 -2.31
C LYS A 75 -27.81 0.59 -3.01
N ASN A 76 -26.85 -0.22 -3.41
CA ASN A 76 -25.60 0.17 -4.04
C ASN A 76 -25.56 -0.19 -5.53
N GLU A 77 -26.70 -0.45 -6.20
CA GLU A 77 -26.72 -0.86 -7.61
C GLU A 77 -25.96 0.12 -8.51
N LYS A 78 -26.12 1.44 -8.29
CA LYS A 78 -25.36 2.47 -9.04
C LYS A 78 -23.85 2.41 -8.82
N ILE A 79 -23.41 2.08 -7.60
CA ILE A 79 -21.99 1.92 -7.27
C ILE A 79 -21.45 0.66 -7.93
N LYS A 80 -22.25 -0.41 -7.93
CA LYS A 80 -21.93 -1.70 -8.55
C LYS A 80 -21.82 -1.60 -10.07
N GLU A 81 -22.81 -1.00 -10.74
CA GLU A 81 -22.77 -0.74 -12.19
C GLU A 81 -21.50 0.02 -12.56
N LYS A 82 -21.28 1.17 -11.90
CA LYS A 82 -20.09 1.99 -12.13
C LYS A 82 -18.77 1.27 -11.83
N TYR A 83 -18.74 0.40 -10.81
CA TYR A 83 -17.56 -0.40 -10.50
C TYR A 83 -17.20 -1.35 -11.65
N TYR A 84 -18.17 -2.13 -12.15
CA TYR A 84 -17.93 -3.06 -13.25
C TYR A 84 -17.58 -2.33 -14.55
N ASP A 85 -18.27 -1.22 -14.87
CA ASP A 85 -17.90 -0.38 -16.00
C ASP A 85 -16.43 0.07 -15.91
N LEU A 86 -15.99 0.55 -14.75
CA LEU A 86 -14.62 1.02 -14.57
C LEU A 86 -13.57 -0.09 -14.70
N LEU A 87 -13.90 -1.32 -14.30
CA LEU A 87 -13.00 -2.46 -14.45
C LEU A 87 -12.91 -2.94 -15.90
N ASP A 88 -14.03 -2.99 -16.62
CA ASP A 88 -14.08 -3.54 -17.97
C ASP A 88 -13.49 -2.59 -19.03
N PHE A 89 -13.58 -1.27 -18.81
CA PHE A 89 -13.16 -0.27 -19.81
C PHE A 89 -11.71 0.21 -19.71
N SER A 90 -10.87 -0.38 -18.85
CA SER A 90 -9.51 0.12 -18.62
C SER A 90 -8.45 -0.97 -18.80
N ASP A 91 -7.69 -0.87 -19.89
CA ASP A 91 -6.59 -1.78 -20.21
C ASP A 91 -5.45 -1.72 -19.18
N ARG A 92 -5.40 -0.64 -18.41
CA ARG A 92 -4.44 -0.42 -17.32
C ARG A 92 -4.86 -1.06 -16.00
N ILE A 93 -6.08 -1.62 -15.90
CA ILE A 93 -6.51 -2.34 -14.71
C ILE A 93 -6.05 -3.80 -14.76
N ILE A 94 -5.26 -4.17 -13.76
CA ILE A 94 -4.82 -5.53 -13.54
C ILE A 94 -5.83 -6.21 -12.61
N HIS A 95 -6.63 -7.10 -13.18
CA HIS A 95 -7.62 -7.85 -12.44
C HIS A 95 -6.90 -8.83 -11.52
N THR A 96 -7.02 -8.61 -10.22
CA THR A 96 -6.20 -9.30 -9.23
C THR A 96 -7.05 -10.22 -8.38
N ARG A 97 -6.62 -11.47 -8.21
CA ARG A 97 -7.31 -12.45 -7.36
C ARG A 97 -6.37 -13.00 -6.30
N ILE A 98 -6.81 -12.94 -5.05
CA ILE A 98 -6.19 -13.69 -3.95
C ILE A 98 -6.66 -15.14 -4.03
N ILE A 99 -5.73 -16.07 -4.07
CA ILE A 99 -6.05 -17.49 -4.21
C ILE A 99 -6.84 -17.97 -2.99
N ASP A 100 -7.89 -18.73 -3.24
CA ASP A 100 -8.76 -19.31 -2.23
C ASP A 100 -9.38 -20.63 -2.72
N MET A 101 -10.03 -21.36 -1.82
CA MET A 101 -10.70 -22.63 -2.12
C MET A 101 -12.02 -22.50 -2.90
N LYS A 102 -12.37 -21.30 -3.39
CA LYS A 102 -13.62 -21.07 -4.10
C LYS A 102 -13.49 -21.44 -5.57
N PHE A 103 -13.71 -22.72 -5.86
CA PHE A 103 -13.42 -23.32 -7.17
C PHE A 103 -14.18 -22.65 -8.32
N GLN A 104 -15.49 -22.46 -8.20
CA GLN A 104 -16.32 -21.92 -9.28
C GLN A 104 -15.87 -20.49 -9.66
N GLU A 105 -15.74 -19.61 -8.66
CA GLU A 105 -15.30 -18.23 -8.86
C GLU A 105 -13.85 -18.14 -9.36
N THR A 106 -13.02 -19.13 -9.01
CA THR A 106 -11.64 -19.23 -9.50
C THR A 106 -11.61 -19.55 -10.99
N ILE A 107 -12.39 -20.54 -11.44
CA ILE A 107 -12.49 -20.90 -12.85
C ILE A 107 -13.10 -19.77 -13.68
N GLU A 108 -14.13 -19.09 -13.16
CA GLU A 108 -14.72 -17.92 -13.81
C GLU A 108 -13.68 -16.81 -14.01
N PHE A 109 -12.89 -16.50 -12.99
CA PHE A 109 -11.84 -15.50 -13.08
C PHE A 109 -10.72 -15.89 -14.07
N ILE A 110 -10.29 -17.16 -14.07
CA ILE A 110 -9.27 -17.65 -15.00
C ILE A 110 -9.76 -17.55 -16.44
N ASN A 111 -11.02 -17.92 -16.70
CA ASN A 111 -11.60 -17.90 -18.04
C ASN A 111 -12.09 -16.51 -18.49
N ALA A 112 -12.18 -15.54 -17.57
CA ALA A 112 -12.60 -14.19 -17.90
C ALA A 112 -11.63 -13.54 -18.91
N ASN A 113 -12.17 -12.83 -19.90
CA ASN A 113 -11.38 -12.17 -20.93
C ASN A 113 -10.84 -10.82 -20.45
N TYR A 114 -10.01 -10.82 -19.41
CA TYR A 114 -9.33 -9.64 -18.90
C TYR A 114 -7.99 -9.43 -19.61
N ASN A 115 -7.68 -8.18 -19.97
CA ASN A 115 -6.43 -7.81 -20.64
C ASN A 115 -5.19 -8.09 -19.78
N SER A 116 -5.33 -7.92 -18.46
CA SER A 116 -4.25 -8.09 -17.49
C SER A 116 -4.76 -8.80 -16.25
N LYS A 117 -4.07 -9.87 -15.82
CA LYS A 117 -4.40 -10.64 -14.61
C LYS A 117 -3.21 -10.72 -13.66
N MET A 118 -3.50 -10.73 -12.36
CA MET A 118 -2.54 -10.95 -11.28
C MET A 118 -3.10 -11.97 -10.28
N ALA A 119 -2.25 -12.86 -9.80
CA ALA A 119 -2.58 -13.80 -8.72
C ALA A 119 -1.80 -13.43 -7.45
N ILE A 120 -2.43 -13.59 -6.29
CA ILE A 120 -1.79 -13.41 -4.99
C ILE A 120 -1.91 -14.72 -4.20
N CYS A 121 -0.79 -15.35 -3.89
CA CYS A 121 -0.70 -16.59 -3.12
C CYS A 121 0.11 -16.33 -1.85
N LEU A 122 -0.56 -16.21 -0.69
CA LEU A 122 0.08 -15.84 0.58
C LEU A 122 0.23 -17.00 1.57
N ASN A 123 -0.54 -18.09 1.39
CA ASN A 123 -0.53 -19.24 2.30
C ASN A 123 -0.02 -20.50 1.61
N ASN A 124 0.69 -21.35 2.36
CA ASN A 124 1.22 -22.62 1.83
C ASN A 124 0.10 -23.54 1.30
N ASP A 125 -1.03 -23.58 2.00
CA ASP A 125 -2.19 -24.41 1.62
C ASP A 125 -2.78 -24.01 0.26
N ASP A 126 -2.59 -22.75 -0.15
CA ASP A 126 -3.09 -22.22 -1.43
C ASP A 126 -2.15 -22.52 -2.60
N ILE A 127 -0.91 -22.99 -2.35
CA ILE A 127 0.08 -23.27 -3.43
C ILE A 127 -0.41 -24.42 -4.32
N ALA A 128 -1.06 -25.44 -3.75
CA ALA A 128 -1.65 -26.53 -4.53
C ALA A 128 -2.77 -26.03 -5.45
N ILE A 129 -3.52 -25.01 -5.02
CA ILE A 129 -4.57 -24.38 -5.82
C ILE A 129 -3.94 -23.57 -6.97
N PHE A 130 -2.85 -22.84 -6.68
CA PHE A 130 -2.07 -22.15 -7.71
C PHE A 130 -1.59 -23.12 -8.80
N GLU A 131 -0.92 -24.20 -8.41
CA GLU A 131 -0.36 -25.17 -9.35
C GLU A 131 -1.41 -25.84 -10.22
N LYS A 132 -2.61 -26.08 -9.66
CA LYS A 132 -3.69 -26.77 -10.36
C LYS A 132 -4.45 -25.85 -11.34
N TYR A 133 -4.63 -24.58 -11.00
CA TYR A 133 -5.56 -23.72 -11.72
C TYR A 133 -4.94 -22.45 -12.28
N PHE A 134 -3.92 -21.89 -11.65
CA PHE A 134 -3.31 -20.61 -12.05
C PHE A 134 -2.04 -20.80 -12.89
N LYS A 135 -1.24 -21.81 -12.59
CA LYS A 135 0.00 -22.13 -13.31
C LYS A 135 -0.25 -22.34 -14.80
N GLY A 136 0.61 -21.74 -15.63
CA GLY A 136 0.51 -21.83 -17.09
C GLY A 136 -0.61 -20.99 -17.72
N ASN A 137 -1.32 -20.17 -16.95
CA ASN A 137 -2.18 -19.12 -17.49
C ASN A 137 -1.40 -17.80 -17.58
N ASP A 138 -1.85 -16.90 -18.46
CA ASP A 138 -1.22 -15.61 -18.74
C ASP A 138 -1.44 -14.58 -17.62
N PHE A 139 -0.84 -14.84 -16.45
CA PHE A 139 -0.75 -13.90 -15.33
C PHE A 139 0.47 -13.00 -15.51
N LEU A 140 0.26 -11.67 -15.54
CA LEU A 140 1.36 -10.71 -15.64
C LEU A 140 2.27 -10.75 -14.42
N TYR A 141 1.69 -10.97 -13.24
CA TYR A 141 2.39 -11.01 -11.98
C TYR A 141 1.78 -12.05 -11.03
N ASN A 142 2.65 -12.74 -10.29
CA ASN A 142 2.29 -13.65 -9.20
C ASN A 142 2.93 -13.14 -7.90
N ILE A 143 2.10 -12.58 -7.03
CA ILE A 143 2.52 -12.02 -5.74
C ILE A 143 2.65 -13.17 -4.73
N ILE A 144 3.86 -13.38 -4.20
CA ILE A 144 4.19 -14.49 -3.30
C ILE A 144 5.16 -14.06 -2.18
N PRO A 145 5.07 -14.64 -0.97
CA PRO A 145 6.11 -14.47 0.04
C PRO A 145 7.48 -14.94 -0.43
N ASP A 146 8.57 -14.36 0.07
CA ASP A 146 9.92 -14.85 -0.15
C ASP A 146 10.25 -16.02 0.78
N LYS A 147 9.55 -17.13 0.55
CA LYS A 147 9.74 -18.39 1.29
C LYS A 147 10.09 -19.50 0.33
N THR A 148 10.97 -20.40 0.79
CA THR A 148 11.53 -21.50 -0.02
C THR A 148 10.45 -22.32 -0.74
N GLU A 149 9.32 -22.60 -0.08
CA GLU A 149 8.24 -23.38 -0.66
C GLU A 149 7.60 -22.67 -1.87
N PHE A 150 7.21 -21.40 -1.70
CA PHE A 150 6.67 -20.57 -2.77
C PHE A 150 7.68 -20.42 -3.92
N ARG A 151 8.94 -20.07 -3.62
CA ARG A 151 9.99 -19.91 -4.65
C ARG A 151 10.21 -21.15 -5.50
N ARG A 152 10.08 -22.34 -4.91
CA ARG A 152 10.33 -23.61 -5.62
C ARG A 152 9.15 -24.00 -6.52
N ARG A 153 7.92 -23.70 -6.07
CA ARG A 153 6.66 -24.15 -6.69
C ARG A 153 6.03 -23.11 -7.63
N ILE A 154 6.24 -21.83 -7.37
CA ILE A 154 5.76 -20.69 -8.16
C ILE A 154 6.97 -19.93 -8.73
N ARG A 155 7.27 -20.16 -10.02
CA ARG A 155 8.47 -19.62 -10.68
C ARG A 155 8.19 -18.51 -11.69
N GLU A 156 6.99 -18.52 -12.26
CA GLU A 156 6.60 -17.62 -13.36
C GLU A 156 6.22 -16.25 -12.80
N ASN A 157 6.72 -15.19 -13.44
CA ASN A 157 6.30 -13.80 -13.23
C ASN A 157 6.18 -13.36 -11.76
N ARG A 158 7.06 -13.87 -10.89
CA ARG A 158 6.95 -13.69 -9.45
C ARG A 158 7.32 -12.27 -9.00
N VAL A 159 6.58 -11.77 -8.03
CA VAL A 159 6.84 -10.53 -7.29
C VAL A 159 6.80 -10.89 -5.81
N MET A 160 7.84 -10.52 -5.06
CA MET A 160 7.91 -10.83 -3.64
C MET A 160 6.98 -9.90 -2.84
N ILE A 161 6.37 -10.39 -1.77
CA ILE A 161 5.63 -9.57 -0.80
C ILE A 161 6.00 -9.96 0.63
N GLU A 162 6.34 -8.98 1.45
CA GLU A 162 6.61 -9.17 2.88
C GLU A 162 6.05 -8.00 3.70
N ASP A 163 5.66 -8.28 4.95
CA ASP A 163 5.27 -7.24 5.90
C ASP A 163 6.44 -6.89 6.81
N HIS A 164 7.16 -5.86 6.40
CA HIS A 164 8.36 -5.36 7.08
C HIS A 164 8.07 -4.33 8.16
N PHE A 165 6.82 -3.86 8.28
CA PHE A 165 6.48 -2.86 9.27
C PHE A 165 6.27 -3.50 10.65
N ILE A 166 7.21 -3.26 11.56
CA ILE A 166 7.14 -3.79 12.93
C ILE A 166 6.10 -2.99 13.73
N LYS A 167 4.87 -3.49 13.77
CA LYS A 167 3.79 -2.84 14.49
C LYS A 167 3.93 -3.01 16.01
N SER A 168 3.97 -1.90 16.73
CA SER A 168 3.88 -1.88 18.20
C SER A 168 2.43 -1.80 18.68
N GLU A 169 2.13 -2.39 19.84
CA GLU A 169 0.79 -2.36 20.44
C GLU A 169 0.34 -0.93 20.77
N ARG A 170 1.24 -0.08 21.25
CA ARG A 170 0.98 1.34 21.55
C ARG A 170 2.00 2.23 20.86
N ASN A 171 1.56 3.44 20.51
CA ASN A 171 2.41 4.43 19.85
C ASN A 171 3.62 4.86 20.68
N VAL A 172 3.51 4.84 22.02
CA VAL A 172 4.63 5.13 22.94
C VAL A 172 5.75 4.11 22.85
N ASP A 173 5.44 2.87 22.46
CA ASP A 173 6.43 1.80 22.40
C ASP A 173 7.38 1.93 21.19
N TYR A 174 7.16 2.94 20.34
CA TYR A 174 8.09 3.35 19.29
C TYR A 174 9.15 4.37 19.73
N LEU A 175 9.12 4.85 20.98
CA LEU A 175 10.11 5.81 21.49
C LEU A 175 11.53 5.26 21.33
N ASP A 176 12.43 6.12 20.84
CA ASP A 176 13.85 5.84 20.60
C ASP A 176 14.14 4.64 19.69
N LYS A 177 13.14 4.20 18.90
CA LYS A 177 13.31 3.14 17.90
C LYS A 177 13.59 3.70 16.52
N ASP A 178 14.53 3.04 15.87
CA ASP A 178 14.79 3.16 14.45
C ASP A 178 14.81 1.73 13.92
N ASP A 179 13.76 1.35 13.20
CA ASP A 179 13.53 -0.04 12.81
C ASP A 179 14.06 -0.28 11.39
N PHE A 180 14.70 -1.44 11.20
CA PHE A 180 14.99 -1.93 9.86
C PHE A 180 13.66 -2.20 9.14
N PHE A 181 13.52 -1.70 7.91
CA PHE A 181 12.36 -2.00 7.07
C PHE A 181 12.75 -3.11 6.10
N SER A 182 13.50 -2.84 5.04
CA SER A 182 13.81 -3.87 4.05
C SER A 182 15.07 -3.59 3.21
N ARG A 183 15.50 -4.63 2.49
CA ARG A 183 16.48 -4.54 1.40
C ARG A 183 15.95 -5.13 0.08
N ASP A 184 14.65 -5.40 0.03
CA ASP A 184 14.01 -6.09 -1.09
C ASP A 184 14.22 -5.33 -2.41
N HIS A 185 14.17 -4.00 -2.35
CA HIS A 185 14.43 -3.12 -3.50
C HIS A 185 15.85 -3.26 -4.08
N LEU A 186 16.82 -3.76 -3.30
CA LEU A 186 18.19 -4.01 -3.74
C LEU A 186 18.33 -5.37 -4.43
N TYR A 187 17.71 -6.42 -3.89
CA TYR A 187 18.03 -7.81 -4.26
C TYR A 187 16.95 -8.53 -5.07
N TYR A 188 15.72 -8.00 -5.17
CA TYR A 188 14.60 -8.72 -5.80
C TYR A 188 14.93 -9.24 -7.21
N LYS A 189 15.71 -8.47 -7.98
CA LYS A 189 16.09 -8.84 -9.35
C LYS A 189 17.11 -9.98 -9.39
N GLU A 190 18.10 -9.95 -8.50
CA GLU A 190 19.11 -11.01 -8.36
C GLU A 190 18.46 -12.32 -7.88
N ASP A 191 17.44 -12.20 -7.02
CA ASP A 191 16.62 -13.31 -6.56
C ASP A 191 15.61 -13.78 -7.62
N GLY A 192 15.61 -13.21 -8.83
CA GLY A 192 14.79 -13.63 -9.95
C GLY A 192 13.31 -13.24 -9.83
N TYR A 193 13.00 -12.14 -9.15
CA TYR A 193 11.67 -11.54 -9.12
C TYR A 193 11.57 -10.38 -10.13
N LEU A 194 10.35 -10.14 -10.63
CA LEU A 194 10.04 -8.98 -11.48
C LEU A 194 9.89 -7.68 -10.66
N GLY A 195 9.61 -7.81 -9.37
CA GLY A 195 9.44 -6.72 -8.44
C GLY A 195 9.28 -7.18 -6.99
N PHE A 196 9.02 -6.21 -6.12
CA PHE A 196 8.76 -6.41 -4.71
C PHE A 196 7.52 -5.62 -4.27
N SER A 197 6.97 -5.99 -3.12
CA SER A 197 5.72 -5.50 -2.57
C SER A 197 5.83 -5.48 -1.05
N ASP A 198 5.15 -4.52 -0.43
CA ASP A 198 5.01 -4.41 1.02
C ASP A 198 3.68 -3.74 1.36
N TYR A 199 3.38 -3.64 2.64
CA TYR A 199 2.17 -2.98 3.17
C TYR A 199 2.44 -1.54 3.64
N SER A 200 3.53 -0.93 3.17
CA SER A 200 4.02 0.40 3.56
C SER A 200 4.11 0.56 5.09
N ILE A 201 4.02 1.79 5.61
CA ILE A 201 4.02 2.09 7.06
C ILE A 201 2.72 1.69 7.78
N ILE A 202 1.87 0.88 7.15
CA ILE A 202 0.55 0.50 7.65
C ILE A 202 0.56 -0.90 8.24
N GLY A 203 1.31 -1.80 7.60
CA GLY A 203 1.32 -3.23 7.91
C GLY A 203 0.13 -4.00 7.29
N ASN A 204 0.27 -5.31 7.29
CA ASN A 204 -0.70 -6.27 6.75
C ASN A 204 -1.99 -6.32 7.59
N GLU A 205 -1.90 -6.10 8.90
CA GLU A 205 -3.07 -6.23 9.79
C GLU A 205 -4.21 -5.26 9.45
N TYR A 206 -5.44 -5.80 9.38
CA TYR A 206 -6.65 -5.01 9.17
C TYR A 206 -7.51 -4.97 10.44
N SER A 207 -7.85 -3.76 10.90
CA SER A 207 -8.82 -3.51 11.98
C SER A 207 -9.88 -2.47 11.58
N GLU A 208 -11.17 -2.79 11.71
CA GLU A 208 -12.25 -1.82 11.45
C GLU A 208 -12.30 -0.68 12.47
N THR A 209 -11.79 -0.92 13.68
CA THR A 209 -11.79 0.04 14.77
C THR A 209 -10.45 0.78 14.82
N GLY A 210 -10.52 2.11 14.87
CA GLY A 210 -9.42 2.98 15.26
C GLY A 210 -9.77 3.61 16.59
N PHE A 211 -8.84 3.59 17.53
CA PHE A 211 -9.00 4.29 18.81
C PHE A 211 -8.25 5.61 18.77
N ALA A 212 -8.74 6.61 19.51
CA ALA A 212 -7.97 7.83 19.75
C ALA A 212 -6.68 7.43 20.48
N PRO A 213 -5.50 7.69 19.89
CA PRO A 213 -4.27 7.23 20.49
C PRO A 213 -3.86 8.18 21.63
N TYR A 214 -3.24 7.63 22.67
CA TYR A 214 -2.66 8.43 23.77
C TYR A 214 -1.44 9.23 23.30
N ALA A 215 -0.68 8.66 22.36
CA ALA A 215 0.46 9.28 21.72
C ALA A 215 0.26 9.41 20.21
N VAL A 216 0.72 10.49 19.61
CA VAL A 216 0.82 10.62 18.15
C VAL A 216 2.17 10.06 17.72
N ALA A 217 2.18 9.14 16.76
CA ALA A 217 3.40 8.65 16.12
C ALA A 217 3.35 8.94 14.61
N ILE A 218 4.43 9.48 14.07
CA ILE A 218 4.62 9.71 12.63
C ILE A 218 5.75 8.80 12.17
N HIS A 219 5.46 7.94 11.19
CA HIS A 219 6.40 6.98 10.63
C HIS A 219 6.92 7.48 9.30
N ILE A 220 8.24 7.59 9.16
CA ILE A 220 8.91 8.07 7.95
C ILE A 220 9.94 7.04 7.52
N ILE A 221 9.81 6.58 6.27
CA ILE A 221 10.76 5.66 5.64
C ILE A 221 11.97 6.46 5.15
N TYR A 222 13.18 5.92 5.23
CA TYR A 222 14.35 6.56 4.65
C TYR A 222 15.42 5.53 4.26
N PHE A 223 16.38 5.93 3.44
CA PHE A 223 17.56 5.13 3.14
C PHE A 223 18.67 5.39 4.15
N ASP A 224 19.26 4.32 4.69
CA ASP A 224 20.52 4.42 5.43
C ASP A 224 21.73 4.53 4.49
N GLU A 225 22.94 4.57 5.08
CA GLU A 225 24.20 4.66 4.34
C GLU A 225 24.43 3.49 3.37
N GLU A 226 23.85 2.31 3.67
CA GLU A 226 23.91 1.12 2.81
C GLU A 226 22.72 1.05 1.83
N LYS A 227 21.92 2.13 1.74
CA LYS A 227 20.67 2.20 0.97
C LYS A 227 19.65 1.16 1.41
N SER A 228 19.72 0.65 2.63
CA SER A 228 18.63 -0.15 3.21
C SER A 228 17.48 0.76 3.58
N LEU A 229 16.25 0.29 3.44
CA LEU A 229 15.09 1.02 3.94
C LEU A 229 15.00 0.85 5.45
N ARG A 230 14.78 1.96 6.14
CA ARG A 230 14.56 2.04 7.59
C ARG A 230 13.32 2.86 7.88
N VAL A 231 12.73 2.65 9.05
CA VAL A 231 11.60 3.44 9.55
C VAL A 231 12.04 4.23 10.78
N ARG A 232 11.91 5.55 10.71
CA ARG A 232 12.04 6.40 11.88
C ARG A 232 10.67 6.76 12.44
N HIS A 233 10.55 6.66 13.75
CA HIS A 233 9.30 6.90 14.47
C HIS A 233 9.40 8.20 15.28
N PHE A 234 8.55 9.18 14.97
CA PHE A 234 8.45 10.43 15.71
C PHE A 234 7.22 10.39 16.61
N VAL A 235 7.45 10.12 17.89
CA VAL A 235 6.40 10.01 18.91
C VAL A 235 6.27 11.34 19.66
N SER A 236 5.05 11.76 19.99
CA SER A 236 4.77 12.90 20.89
C SER A 236 5.36 12.69 22.29
N ASP A 237 5.46 13.76 23.07
CA ASP A 237 5.99 13.75 24.44
C ASP A 237 4.88 13.62 25.48
N SER A 238 3.75 14.32 25.30
CA SER A 238 2.66 14.41 26.29
C SER A 238 1.65 13.25 26.22
N ASN A 239 2.06 12.02 26.58
CA ASN A 239 1.30 10.80 26.26
C ASN A 239 0.39 10.23 27.37
N ASP A 240 0.05 11.01 28.39
CA ASP A 240 -0.68 10.52 29.58
C ASP A 240 -2.19 10.30 29.34
N ASP A 241 -2.78 11.00 28.37
CA ASP A 241 -4.21 10.90 28.03
C ASP A 241 -4.46 11.01 26.52
N ILE A 242 -5.73 11.12 26.08
CA ILE A 242 -6.11 11.28 24.66
C ILE A 242 -6.40 12.73 24.26
N SER A 243 -6.16 13.69 25.16
CA SER A 243 -6.42 15.11 24.92
C SER A 243 -5.35 15.72 24.00
N ASP A 244 -5.61 16.93 23.52
CA ASP A 244 -4.67 17.76 22.73
C ASP A 244 -3.88 17.03 21.62
N ILE A 245 -4.60 16.35 20.73
CA ILE A 245 -3.98 15.65 19.59
C ILE A 245 -3.18 16.63 18.70
N ALA A 246 -3.61 17.88 18.60
CA ALA A 246 -2.91 18.90 17.82
C ALA A 246 -1.56 19.30 18.44
N GLY A 247 -1.50 19.49 19.76
CA GLY A 247 -0.25 19.70 20.49
C GLY A 247 0.71 18.52 20.35
N LYS A 248 0.22 17.29 20.53
CA LYS A 248 1.01 16.06 20.33
C LYS A 248 1.55 15.92 18.93
N PHE A 249 0.74 16.27 17.92
CA PHE A 249 1.20 16.33 16.55
C PHE A 249 2.34 17.34 16.38
N LYS A 250 2.23 18.54 16.98
CA LYS A 250 3.30 19.56 16.95
C LYS A 250 4.60 19.06 17.59
N GLU A 251 4.52 18.34 18.71
CA GLU A 251 5.67 17.71 19.38
C GLU A 251 6.37 16.70 18.47
N ALA A 252 5.61 15.76 17.88
CA ALA A 252 6.15 14.78 16.95
C ALA A 252 6.77 15.44 15.70
N MET A 253 6.10 16.46 15.14
CA MET A 253 6.59 17.21 13.99
C MET A 253 7.86 18.00 14.28
N TYR A 254 8.02 18.56 15.48
CA TYR A 254 9.28 19.22 15.87
C TYR A 254 10.46 18.25 15.76
N LYS A 255 10.27 17.01 16.23
CA LYS A 255 11.30 15.96 16.14
C LYS A 255 11.59 15.59 14.68
N LEU A 256 10.55 15.44 13.85
CA LEU A 256 10.69 15.17 12.42
C LEU A 256 11.47 16.27 11.71
N VAL A 257 11.03 17.53 11.82
CA VAL A 257 11.67 18.69 11.16
C VAL A 257 13.11 18.86 11.60
N LYS A 258 13.39 18.67 12.90
CA LYS A 258 14.76 18.73 13.44
C LYS A 258 15.65 17.65 12.81
N TRP A 259 15.16 16.42 12.72
CA TRP A 259 15.89 15.31 12.09
C TRP A 259 16.06 15.51 10.58
N ASN A 260 15.04 16.04 9.90
CA ASN A 260 15.08 16.19 8.44
C ASN A 260 16.12 17.25 7.98
N LYS A 261 16.58 18.14 8.86
CA LYS A 261 17.72 19.04 8.58
C LYS A 261 19.00 18.27 8.19
N THR A 262 19.17 17.06 8.71
CA THR A 262 20.31 16.19 8.38
C THR A 262 19.92 15.12 7.37
N ALA A 263 18.72 14.55 7.47
CA ALA A 263 18.26 13.50 6.56
C ALA A 263 17.96 14.00 5.14
N LYS A 264 17.60 15.28 4.98
CA LYS A 264 17.38 15.98 3.71
C LYS A 264 16.37 15.28 2.79
N LEU A 265 15.33 14.67 3.35
CA LEU A 265 14.25 14.12 2.55
C LEU A 265 13.42 15.25 1.92
N ASP A 266 13.22 15.21 0.61
CA ASP A 266 12.46 16.21 -0.15
C ASP A 266 11.40 15.57 -1.05
N THR A 267 10.50 14.79 -0.45
CA THR A 267 9.30 14.31 -1.15
C THR A 267 8.13 15.27 -0.93
N TYR A 268 7.11 15.22 -1.78
CA TYR A 268 5.86 15.94 -1.57
C TYR A 268 5.26 15.70 -0.17
N GLY A 269 5.26 14.44 0.28
CA GLY A 269 4.77 14.06 1.61
C GLY A 269 5.49 14.79 2.74
N ILE A 270 6.83 14.83 2.68
CA ILE A 270 7.66 15.52 3.68
C ILE A 270 7.43 17.02 3.64
N ARG A 271 7.50 17.65 2.45
CA ARG A 271 7.25 19.10 2.30
C ARG A 271 5.91 19.52 2.88
N LYS A 272 4.85 18.74 2.64
CA LYS A 272 3.52 19.03 3.19
C LYS A 272 3.45 18.87 4.71
N LEU A 273 4.14 17.88 5.27
CA LEU A 273 4.23 17.74 6.73
C LEU A 273 4.95 18.94 7.35
N GLU A 274 6.09 19.36 6.78
CA GLU A 274 6.83 20.54 7.24
C GLU A 274 6.03 21.84 7.06
N GLU A 275 5.25 21.97 5.97
CA GLU A 275 4.33 23.09 5.76
C GLU A 275 3.29 23.17 6.88
N PHE A 276 2.60 22.06 7.21
CA PHE A 276 1.65 22.02 8.32
C PHE A 276 2.28 22.43 9.66
N TYR A 277 3.51 21.97 9.92
CA TYR A 277 4.26 22.38 11.11
C TYR A 277 4.57 23.88 11.11
N SER A 278 5.04 24.43 9.99
CA SER A 278 5.39 25.85 9.88
C SER A 278 4.18 26.79 10.02
N LEU A 279 3.01 26.33 9.57
CA LEU A 279 1.74 27.05 9.68
C LEU A 279 1.05 26.81 11.02
N GLU A 280 1.67 26.05 11.93
CA GLU A 280 1.10 25.63 13.21
C GLU A 280 -0.31 25.02 13.09
N SER A 281 -0.53 24.25 12.02
CA SER A 281 -1.84 23.71 11.68
C SER A 281 -1.86 22.19 11.74
N TYR A 282 -2.94 21.63 12.29
CA TYR A 282 -3.11 20.19 12.44
C TYR A 282 -4.07 19.64 11.36
N PRO A 283 -3.58 18.79 10.43
CA PRO A 283 -4.39 18.32 9.30
C PRO A 283 -5.23 17.08 9.60
N GLY A 284 -5.21 16.57 10.83
CA GLY A 284 -5.81 15.28 11.19
C GLY A 284 -4.89 14.09 10.95
N LEU A 285 -4.93 13.08 11.84
CA LEU A 285 -4.11 11.86 11.75
C LEU A 285 -4.26 11.12 10.41
N GLY A 286 -5.45 11.15 9.82
CA GLY A 286 -5.69 10.55 8.51
C GLY A 286 -4.86 11.19 7.40
N THR A 287 -4.75 12.52 7.41
CA THR A 287 -3.90 13.27 6.47
C THR A 287 -2.42 13.04 6.74
N VAL A 288 -2.01 12.94 8.01
CA VAL A 288 -0.62 12.59 8.36
C VAL A 288 -0.26 11.21 7.80
N LYS A 289 -1.11 10.19 8.04
CA LYS A 289 -0.93 8.85 7.48
C LYS A 289 -0.87 8.87 5.95
N LYS A 290 -1.77 9.62 5.30
CA LYS A 290 -1.76 9.83 3.84
C LYS A 290 -0.39 10.32 3.37
N LEU A 291 0.13 11.39 3.99
CA LEU A 291 1.40 12.00 3.58
C LEU A 291 2.61 11.08 3.83
N SER A 292 2.61 10.29 4.90
CA SER A 292 3.64 9.26 5.12
C SER A 292 3.63 8.17 4.04
N ILE A 293 2.45 7.71 3.61
CA ILE A 293 2.31 6.77 2.49
C ILE A 293 2.83 7.40 1.20
N MET A 294 2.38 8.62 0.89
CA MET A 294 2.84 9.36 -0.30
C MET A 294 4.36 9.51 -0.30
N HIS A 295 4.95 9.87 0.84
CA HIS A 295 6.40 9.96 0.97
C HIS A 295 7.08 8.62 0.65
N HIS A 296 6.62 7.50 1.23
CA HIS A 296 7.22 6.19 0.97
C HIS A 296 7.14 5.81 -0.53
N LEU A 297 5.99 6.01 -1.17
CA LEU A 297 5.83 5.64 -2.57
C LEU A 297 6.64 6.53 -3.51
N GLU A 298 6.75 7.83 -3.22
CA GLU A 298 7.55 8.79 -4.00
C GLU A 298 9.06 8.53 -3.84
N LEU A 299 9.49 8.17 -2.63
CA LEU A 299 10.86 7.74 -2.34
C LEU A 299 11.21 6.51 -3.17
N MET A 300 10.33 5.49 -3.20
CA MET A 300 10.56 4.29 -4.00
C MET A 300 10.48 4.52 -5.49
N ASN A 301 9.58 5.39 -5.96
CA ASN A 301 9.55 5.78 -7.36
C ASN A 301 10.89 6.39 -7.79
N SER A 302 11.38 7.37 -7.02
CA SER A 302 12.64 8.07 -7.30
C SER A 302 13.82 7.09 -7.34
N PHE A 303 13.82 6.09 -6.44
CA PHE A 303 14.90 5.10 -6.36
C PHE A 303 14.89 4.23 -7.62
N LEU A 304 13.71 3.75 -8.00
CA LEU A 304 13.54 2.91 -9.19
C LEU A 304 13.78 3.67 -10.50
N ASP A 305 13.67 5.00 -10.49
CA ASP A 305 14.04 5.89 -11.59
C ASP A 305 15.53 6.18 -11.71
N GLY A 306 16.32 5.76 -10.73
CA GLY A 306 17.75 6.07 -10.70
C GLY A 306 18.03 7.56 -10.44
N VAL A 307 17.05 8.27 -9.87
CA VAL A 307 17.27 9.62 -9.33
C VAL A 307 18.17 9.46 -8.11
N GLU A 308 19.21 10.29 -7.98
CA GLU A 308 19.99 10.35 -6.74
C GLU A 308 19.08 10.87 -5.62
N ILE A 309 18.99 10.08 -4.54
CA ILE A 309 18.20 10.35 -3.33
C ILE A 309 19.17 10.65 -2.19
#